data_AF-A0A4R0DT16-F1
#
_entry.id   AF-A0A4R0DT16-F1
#
_cell.length_a   1.000
_cell.length_b   1.000
_cell.length_c   1.000
_cell.angle_alpha   90.00
_cell.angle_beta   90.00
_cell.angle_gamma   90.00
#
_symmetry.space_group_name_H-M   'P 1'
#
loop_
_entity.id
_entity.type
_entity.pdbx_description
1 polymer ?
#
loop_
_entity_poly.entity_id
_entity_poly.type
_entity_poly.pdbx_seq_one_letter_code
_entity_poly.pdbx_strand_id
1 'polypeptide(L)'
;MNIFKILALGCTISVFLSFSSTQAAEWNYEQELQQGCGKLKQYARLGKQYYDQKQYAKALTQFEDQAAWSHFCQINAEESGVNVTDREIEIANNNVGLTYAKLSKPLWARAWFLRNPDSKMSQFNLSQLPKMQQSTSLAGTYVAKNGFGQWDTITVKKLKNAYQIEFEGYYFGLRGLIYGPNLGSFEVEMPLNQKHAVYHYEDCQIDLTFASHPQQGQQIVVEEQQNTSGCGFGHNVSASGTYLKVEAK
;
A
#
# COMPACT_ATOMS: atom_id res chain seq x y z
N MET A 1 -58.08 -54.14 -4.93
CA MET A 1 -58.23 -55.57 -4.61
C MET A 1 -56.86 -56.22 -4.68
N ASN A 2 -56.45 -56.85 -3.57
CA ASN A 2 -55.21 -57.62 -3.28
C ASN A 2 -53.87 -56.82 -3.25
N ILE A 3 -53.21 -56.52 -2.12
CA ILE A 3 -52.72 -57.28 -0.93
C ILE A 3 -51.51 -58.19 -1.22
N PHE A 4 -50.36 -57.70 -0.72
CA PHE A 4 -49.14 -58.35 -0.19
C PHE A 4 -48.20 -59.16 -1.12
N LYS A 5 -46.91 -58.77 -1.11
CA LYS A 5 -45.91 -59.40 -0.20
C LYS A 5 -44.64 -58.57 -0.07
N ILE A 6 -44.23 -58.41 1.19
CA ILE A 6 -42.95 -57.88 1.67
C ILE A 6 -41.87 -58.94 1.43
N LEU A 7 -40.71 -58.54 0.91
CA LEU A 7 -39.44 -59.17 1.26
C LEU A 7 -38.38 -58.08 1.42
N ALA A 8 -38.03 -57.82 2.67
CA ALA A 8 -36.85 -57.05 3.04
C ALA A 8 -35.62 -57.93 2.77
N LEU A 9 -34.67 -57.41 1.99
CA LEU A 9 -33.31 -57.92 1.96
C LEU A 9 -32.39 -56.71 2.12
N GLY A 10 -31.73 -56.66 3.27
CA GLY A 10 -30.82 -55.60 3.63
C GLY A 10 -29.66 -55.51 2.65
N CYS A 11 -29.45 -54.32 2.11
CA CYS A 11 -28.21 -53.97 1.43
C CYS A 11 -27.57 -52.87 2.29
N THR A 12 -26.47 -53.24 2.94
CA THR A 12 -25.58 -52.38 3.71
C THR A 12 -25.19 -51.14 2.91
N ILE A 13 -25.66 -49.98 3.36
CA ILE A 13 -25.19 -48.68 2.88
C ILE A 13 -23.81 -48.45 3.50
N SER A 14 -22.75 -48.79 2.77
CA SER A 14 -21.39 -48.35 3.09
C SER A 14 -21.26 -46.88 2.70
N VAL A 15 -21.47 -45.99 3.68
CA VAL A 15 -21.12 -44.57 3.56
C VAL A 15 -19.59 -44.47 3.58
N PHE A 16 -18.97 -44.39 2.40
CA PHE A 16 -17.59 -43.92 2.28
C PHE A 16 -17.58 -42.39 2.49
N LEU A 17 -17.38 -41.98 3.74
CA LEU A 17 -16.98 -40.61 4.09
C LEU A 17 -15.52 -40.44 3.71
N SER A 18 -15.26 -39.98 2.49
CA SER A 18 -13.96 -39.46 2.10
C SER A 18 -13.72 -38.15 2.86
N PHE A 19 -13.08 -38.22 4.03
CA PHE A 19 -12.48 -37.06 4.66
C PHE A 19 -11.31 -36.60 3.78
N SER A 20 -11.59 -35.69 2.84
CA SER A 20 -10.54 -34.90 2.19
C SER A 20 -9.94 -33.97 3.23
N SER A 21 -8.92 -34.44 3.94
CA SER A 21 -8.04 -33.58 4.72
C SER A 21 -7.29 -32.68 3.75
N THR A 22 -7.86 -31.51 3.41
CA THR A 22 -7.12 -30.43 2.79
C THR A 22 -6.16 -29.88 3.84
N GLN A 23 -5.04 -30.58 4.05
CA GLN A 23 -3.85 -29.96 4.59
C GLN A 23 -3.39 -28.97 3.53
N ALA A 24 -3.80 -27.71 3.68
CA ALA A 24 -3.11 -26.62 3.00
C ALA A 24 -1.68 -26.67 3.55
N ALA A 25 -0.74 -27.14 2.72
CA ALA A 25 0.66 -27.04 3.05
C ALA A 25 0.98 -25.54 3.10
N GLU A 26 1.21 -25.00 4.29
CA GLU A 26 1.79 -23.67 4.44
C GLU A 26 3.12 -23.69 3.70
N TRP A 27 3.27 -22.79 2.73
CA TRP A 27 4.53 -22.67 2.03
C TRP A 27 5.56 -22.09 2.97
N ASN A 28 6.80 -22.57 2.86
CA ASN A 28 7.88 -21.90 3.56
C ASN A 28 8.20 -20.58 2.84
N TYR A 29 8.91 -19.68 3.54
CA TYR A 29 9.25 -18.36 3.01
C TYR A 29 9.95 -18.39 1.66
N GLU A 30 10.89 -19.31 1.46
CA GLU A 30 11.65 -19.41 0.22
C GLU A 30 10.75 -19.76 -0.97
N GLN A 31 9.79 -20.67 -0.76
CA GLN A 31 8.78 -21.01 -1.77
C GLN A 31 7.88 -19.83 -2.10
N GLU A 32 7.40 -19.09 -1.10
CA GLU A 32 6.59 -17.89 -1.33
C GLU A 32 7.36 -16.80 -2.06
N LEU A 33 8.61 -16.57 -1.67
CA LEU A 33 9.51 -15.61 -2.29
C LEU A 33 9.77 -15.96 -3.76
N GLN A 34 10.19 -17.18 -4.05
CA GLN A 34 10.47 -17.63 -5.42
C GLN A 34 9.23 -17.52 -6.31
N GLN A 35 8.06 -17.86 -5.78
CA GLN A 35 6.82 -17.78 -6.55
C GLN A 35 6.32 -16.34 -6.77
N GLY A 36 6.45 -15.47 -5.77
CA GLY A 36 6.15 -14.05 -5.94
C GLY A 36 7.08 -13.39 -6.94
N CYS A 37 8.39 -13.62 -6.81
CA CYS A 37 9.39 -13.09 -7.74
C CYS A 37 9.24 -13.67 -9.16
N GLY A 38 8.86 -14.94 -9.28
CA GLY A 38 8.56 -15.58 -10.57
C GLY A 38 7.38 -14.93 -11.33
N LYS A 39 6.49 -14.21 -10.64
CA LYS A 39 5.31 -13.56 -11.24
C LYS A 39 5.56 -12.14 -11.77
N LEU A 40 6.73 -11.54 -11.55
CA LEU A 40 7.01 -10.15 -11.98
C LEU A 40 6.69 -9.89 -13.46
N LYS A 41 7.12 -10.79 -14.36
CA LYS A 41 6.83 -10.68 -15.80
C LYS A 41 5.35 -10.85 -16.11
N GLN A 42 4.65 -11.69 -15.35
CA GLN A 42 3.21 -11.88 -15.50
C GLN A 42 2.45 -10.62 -15.09
N TYR A 43 2.77 -10.03 -13.93
CA TYR A 43 2.17 -8.78 -13.47
C TYR A 43 2.33 -7.66 -14.50
N ALA A 44 3.55 -7.47 -15.02
CA ALA A 44 3.82 -6.48 -16.07
C ALA A 44 2.98 -6.71 -17.33
N ARG A 45 2.92 -7.98 -17.81
CA ARG A 45 2.17 -8.35 -19.02
C ARG A 45 0.66 -8.16 -18.85
N LEU A 46 0.09 -8.62 -17.74
CA LEU A 46 -1.34 -8.50 -17.46
C LEU A 46 -1.73 -7.04 -17.21
N GLY A 47 -0.92 -6.30 -16.46
CA GLY A 47 -1.09 -4.87 -16.26
C GLY A 47 -1.15 -4.12 -17.58
N LYS A 48 -0.18 -4.38 -18.48
CA LYS A 48 -0.17 -3.79 -19.82
C LYS A 48 -1.40 -4.18 -20.64
N GLN A 49 -1.76 -5.47 -20.65
CA GLN A 49 -2.94 -5.95 -21.36
C GLN A 49 -4.22 -5.23 -20.91
N TYR A 50 -4.45 -5.13 -19.60
CA TYR A 50 -5.61 -4.42 -19.06
C TYR A 50 -5.55 -2.92 -19.35
N TYR A 51 -4.37 -2.31 -19.27
CA TYR A 51 -4.17 -0.90 -19.57
C TYR A 51 -4.53 -0.58 -21.04
N ASP A 52 -4.04 -1.38 -21.98
CA ASP A 52 -4.33 -1.24 -23.41
C ASP A 52 -5.83 -1.43 -23.71
N GLN A 53 -6.49 -2.32 -22.97
CA GLN A 53 -7.94 -2.54 -23.03
C GLN A 53 -8.76 -1.47 -22.28
N LYS A 54 -8.11 -0.42 -21.74
CA LYS A 54 -8.73 0.63 -20.91
C LYS A 54 -9.40 0.12 -19.63
N GLN A 55 -9.06 -1.09 -19.18
CA GLN A 55 -9.50 -1.67 -17.91
C GLN A 55 -8.57 -1.21 -16.78
N TYR A 56 -8.49 0.11 -16.57
CA TYR A 56 -7.47 0.72 -15.72
C TYR A 56 -7.50 0.26 -14.26
N ALA A 57 -8.67 -0.05 -13.69
CA ALA A 57 -8.75 -0.59 -12.33
C ALA A 57 -8.05 -1.96 -12.20
N LYS A 58 -8.20 -2.84 -13.20
CA LYS A 58 -7.49 -4.14 -13.21
C LYS A 58 -6.01 -3.99 -13.50
N ALA A 59 -5.67 -3.06 -14.41
CA ALA A 59 -4.28 -2.72 -14.69
C ALA A 59 -3.56 -2.24 -13.43
N LEU A 60 -4.24 -1.40 -12.65
CA LEU A 60 -3.71 -0.83 -11.42
C LEU A 60 -3.30 -1.92 -10.44
N THR A 61 -4.19 -2.87 -10.14
CA THR A 61 -3.88 -4.00 -9.25
C THR A 61 -2.64 -4.76 -9.71
N GLN A 62 -2.54 -5.08 -11.00
CA GLN A 62 -1.38 -5.81 -11.54
C GLN A 62 -0.08 -4.99 -11.44
N PHE A 63 -0.14 -3.68 -11.69
CA PHE A 63 1.05 -2.83 -11.59
C PHE A 63 1.45 -2.54 -10.15
N GLU A 64 0.51 -2.47 -9.21
CA GLU A 64 0.80 -2.35 -7.77
C GLU A 64 1.48 -3.63 -7.27
N ASP A 65 0.99 -4.82 -7.66
CA ASP A 65 1.68 -6.09 -7.41
C ASP A 65 3.09 -6.10 -8.01
N GLN A 66 3.25 -5.64 -9.25
CA GLN A 66 4.57 -5.51 -9.89
C GLN A 66 5.49 -4.60 -9.06
N ALA A 67 5.02 -3.42 -8.66
CA ALA A 67 5.84 -2.45 -7.92
C ALA A 67 6.24 -2.97 -6.53
N ALA A 68 5.32 -3.65 -5.84
CA ALA A 68 5.59 -4.25 -4.55
C ALA A 68 6.64 -5.35 -4.63
N TRP A 69 6.41 -6.33 -5.51
CA TRP A 69 7.31 -7.46 -5.66
C TRP A 69 8.66 -7.07 -6.27
N SER A 70 8.74 -6.08 -7.17
CA SER A 70 10.03 -5.70 -7.79
C SER A 70 11.06 -5.28 -6.74
N HIS A 71 10.68 -4.42 -5.80
CA HIS A 71 11.61 -3.99 -4.75
C HIS A 71 11.88 -5.11 -3.74
N PHE A 72 10.87 -5.90 -3.38
CA PHE A 72 11.02 -7.02 -2.46
C PHE A 72 11.98 -8.10 -3.00
N CYS A 73 11.88 -8.43 -4.28
CA CYS A 73 12.77 -9.36 -4.95
C CYS A 73 14.18 -8.80 -5.11
N GLN A 74 14.33 -7.49 -5.37
CA GLN A 74 15.64 -6.85 -5.45
C GLN A 74 16.44 -7.04 -4.14
N ILE A 75 15.83 -6.78 -2.99
CA ILE A 75 16.54 -6.87 -1.70
C ILE A 75 16.71 -8.33 -1.21
N ASN A 76 15.96 -9.28 -1.79
CA ASN A 76 16.04 -10.70 -1.50
C ASN A 76 16.55 -11.50 -2.72
N ALA A 77 17.41 -10.89 -3.55
CA ALA A 77 17.85 -11.48 -4.82
C ALA A 77 18.60 -12.81 -4.63
N GLU A 78 19.41 -12.92 -3.56
CA GLU A 78 20.17 -14.14 -3.25
C GLU A 78 19.25 -15.33 -2.94
N GLU A 79 18.22 -15.13 -2.12
CA GLU A 79 17.27 -16.19 -1.74
C GLU A 79 16.25 -16.48 -2.86
N SER A 80 15.85 -15.46 -3.63
CA SER A 80 14.85 -15.62 -4.70
C SER A 80 15.42 -16.15 -6.01
N GLY A 81 16.72 -15.97 -6.26
CA GLY A 81 17.36 -16.22 -7.55
C GLY A 81 16.90 -15.27 -8.67
N VAL A 82 16.14 -14.21 -8.35
CA VAL A 82 15.61 -13.24 -9.31
C VAL A 82 16.29 -11.90 -9.11
N ASN A 83 17.10 -11.50 -10.09
CA ASN A 83 17.74 -10.18 -10.09
C ASN A 83 16.80 -9.13 -10.68
N VAL A 84 16.47 -8.11 -9.89
CA VAL A 84 15.69 -6.94 -10.31
C VAL A 84 16.56 -5.69 -10.25
N THR A 85 16.56 -4.92 -11.33
CA THR A 85 17.32 -3.67 -11.45
C THR A 85 16.53 -2.46 -10.94
N ASP A 86 17.22 -1.39 -10.55
CA ASP A 86 16.57 -0.11 -10.20
C ASP A 86 15.67 0.39 -11.33
N ARG A 87 16.10 0.17 -12.58
CA ARG A 87 15.33 0.55 -13.76
C ARG A 87 13.99 -0.18 -13.85
N GLU A 88 13.93 -1.44 -13.47
CA GLU A 88 12.67 -2.22 -13.45
C GLU A 88 11.73 -1.75 -12.35
N ILE A 89 12.26 -1.34 -11.19
CA ILE A 89 11.47 -0.72 -10.11
C ILE A 89 10.91 0.64 -10.58
N GLU A 90 11.72 1.46 -11.22
CA GLU A 90 11.26 2.74 -11.79
C GLU A 90 10.12 2.54 -12.79
N ILE A 91 10.25 1.57 -13.69
CA ILE A 91 9.20 1.23 -14.67
C ILE A 91 7.93 0.78 -13.96
N ALA A 92 8.03 -0.10 -12.96
CA ALA A 92 6.88 -0.58 -12.20
C ALA A 92 6.15 0.58 -11.50
N ASN A 93 6.87 1.45 -10.79
CA ASN A 93 6.29 2.63 -10.14
C ASN A 93 5.64 3.59 -11.14
N ASN A 94 6.27 3.81 -12.30
CA ASN A 94 5.71 4.67 -13.35
C ASN A 94 4.45 4.08 -14.00
N ASN A 95 4.37 2.76 -14.18
CA ASN A 95 3.16 2.11 -14.69
C ASN A 95 1.96 2.33 -13.74
N VAL A 96 2.20 2.24 -12.43
CA VAL A 96 1.17 2.57 -11.42
C VAL A 96 0.74 4.03 -11.54
N GLY A 97 1.70 4.97 -11.57
CA GLY A 97 1.40 6.40 -11.69
C GLY A 97 0.64 6.76 -12.96
N LEU A 98 1.03 6.20 -14.12
CA LEU A 98 0.33 6.38 -15.39
C LEU A 98 -1.11 5.86 -15.33
N THR A 99 -1.33 4.73 -14.63
CA THR A 99 -2.66 4.15 -14.47
C THR A 99 -3.55 5.00 -13.59
N TYR A 100 -3.03 5.53 -12.47
CA TYR A 100 -3.74 6.54 -11.66
C TYR A 100 -4.09 7.79 -12.46
N ALA A 101 -3.19 8.26 -13.35
CA ALA A 101 -3.48 9.40 -14.22
C ALA A 101 -4.65 9.10 -15.18
N LYS A 102 -4.74 7.88 -15.72
CA LYS A 102 -5.88 7.44 -16.56
C LYS A 102 -7.18 7.26 -15.79
N LEU A 103 -7.10 7.01 -14.48
CA LEU A 103 -8.24 6.97 -13.56
C LEU A 103 -8.65 8.37 -13.06
N SER A 104 -8.11 9.44 -13.63
CA SER A 104 -8.37 10.82 -13.19
C SER A 104 -8.00 11.06 -11.72
N LYS A 105 -6.99 10.36 -11.21
CA LYS A 105 -6.42 10.54 -9.86
C LYS A 105 -5.00 11.15 -9.94
N PRO A 106 -4.86 12.42 -10.35
CA PRO A 106 -3.56 13.02 -10.63
C PRO A 106 -2.68 13.19 -9.39
N LEU A 107 -3.25 13.30 -8.20
CA LEU A 107 -2.46 13.41 -6.97
C LEU A 107 -1.81 12.07 -6.58
N TRP A 108 -2.56 10.95 -6.70
CA TRP A 108 -1.98 9.62 -6.61
C TRP A 108 -0.92 9.37 -7.68
N ALA A 109 -1.19 9.73 -8.93
CA ALA A 109 -0.19 9.62 -10.01
C ALA A 109 1.10 10.36 -9.66
N ARG A 110 0.99 11.59 -9.12
CA ARG A 110 2.11 12.40 -8.66
C ARG A 110 2.90 11.71 -7.55
N ALA A 111 2.23 11.17 -6.53
CA ALA A 111 2.89 10.44 -5.45
C ALA A 111 3.73 9.26 -5.97
N TRP A 112 3.18 8.49 -6.91
CA TRP A 112 3.89 7.36 -7.54
C TRP A 112 5.11 7.78 -8.35
N PHE A 113 5.01 8.85 -9.16
CA PHE A 113 6.18 9.34 -9.90
C PHE A 113 7.27 9.90 -8.97
N LEU A 114 6.88 10.51 -7.84
CA LEU A 114 7.80 11.03 -6.84
C LEU A 114 8.48 9.95 -5.99
N ARG A 115 8.15 8.65 -6.17
CA ARG A 115 8.94 7.56 -5.58
C ARG A 115 10.36 7.51 -6.15
N ASN A 116 10.53 7.87 -7.42
CA ASN A 116 11.81 7.98 -8.12
C ASN A 116 11.96 9.39 -8.71
N PRO A 117 12.19 10.43 -7.88
CA PRO A 117 12.11 11.84 -8.30
C PRO A 117 13.22 12.23 -9.30
N ASP A 118 14.34 11.52 -9.28
CA ASP A 118 15.49 11.77 -10.17
C ASP A 118 15.40 11.03 -11.51
N SER A 119 14.44 10.09 -11.64
CA SER A 119 14.25 9.36 -12.90
C SER A 119 13.70 10.31 -13.98
N LYS A 120 14.38 10.38 -15.12
CA LYS A 120 13.93 11.17 -16.28
C LYS A 120 12.53 10.78 -16.74
N MET A 121 12.17 9.50 -16.60
CA MET A 121 10.83 9.00 -16.92
C MET A 121 9.79 9.56 -15.95
N SER A 122 10.07 9.53 -14.65
CA SER A 122 9.18 10.11 -13.63
C SER A 122 9.02 11.62 -13.81
N GLN A 123 10.11 12.34 -14.09
CA GLN A 123 10.08 13.78 -14.35
C GLN A 123 9.26 14.11 -15.61
N PHE A 124 9.45 13.35 -16.69
CA PHE A 124 8.63 13.48 -17.88
C PHE A 124 7.14 13.25 -17.56
N ASN A 125 6.80 12.15 -16.90
CA ASN A 125 5.40 11.83 -16.57
C ASN A 125 4.77 12.85 -15.60
N LEU A 126 5.53 13.36 -14.61
CA LEU A 126 5.11 14.46 -13.73
C LEU A 126 4.76 15.72 -14.52
N SER A 127 5.51 16.04 -15.57
CA SER A 127 5.26 17.20 -16.43
C SER A 127 3.95 17.09 -17.23
N GLN A 128 3.47 15.87 -17.46
CA GLN A 128 2.22 15.60 -18.19
C GLN A 128 0.97 15.67 -17.30
N LEU A 129 1.15 15.73 -15.97
CA LEU A 129 0.02 15.86 -15.05
C LEU A 129 -0.59 17.26 -15.13
N PRO A 130 -1.90 17.40 -14.86
CA PRO A 130 -2.54 18.70 -14.73
C PRO A 130 -1.78 19.60 -13.75
N LYS A 131 -1.79 20.91 -14.06
CA LYS A 131 -1.29 21.91 -13.13
C LYS A 131 -2.02 21.79 -11.80
N MET A 132 -1.25 21.91 -10.75
CA MET A 132 -1.73 21.78 -9.39
C MET A 132 -2.70 22.90 -9.06
N GLN A 133 -3.88 22.53 -8.58
CA GLN A 133 -4.81 23.48 -8.00
C GLN A 133 -4.55 23.56 -6.50
N GLN A 134 -4.54 24.78 -5.96
CA GLN A 134 -4.41 24.98 -4.54
C GLN A 134 -5.67 24.44 -3.85
N SER A 135 -5.51 23.43 -2.99
CA SER A 135 -6.61 22.97 -2.15
C SER A 135 -6.84 23.98 -1.03
N THR A 136 -8.10 24.31 -0.77
CA THR A 136 -8.48 25.20 0.35
C THR A 136 -8.80 24.42 1.63
N SER A 137 -8.95 23.10 1.55
CA SER A 137 -9.29 22.23 2.68
C SER A 137 -8.09 21.42 3.12
N LEU A 138 -7.85 21.32 4.44
CA LEU A 138 -6.87 20.40 5.01
C LEU A 138 -7.37 18.95 5.04
N ALA A 139 -8.68 18.72 4.92
CA ALA A 139 -9.25 17.38 4.91
C ALA A 139 -8.84 16.60 3.66
N GLY A 140 -8.60 15.30 3.84
CA GLY A 140 -8.14 14.40 2.80
C GLY A 140 -7.22 13.31 3.30
N THR A 141 -6.71 12.52 2.36
CA THR A 141 -5.71 11.47 2.62
C THR A 141 -4.35 11.96 2.17
N TYR A 142 -3.34 11.80 3.00
CA TYR A 142 -1.94 12.12 2.71
C TYR A 142 -1.09 10.88 2.85
N VAL A 143 -0.10 10.72 1.99
CA VAL A 143 0.75 9.53 1.98
C VAL A 143 2.22 9.84 1.89
N ALA A 144 3.03 9.07 2.62
CA ALA A 144 4.48 9.03 2.49
C ALA A 144 4.89 7.66 1.95
N LYS A 145 5.91 7.61 1.08
CA LYS A 145 6.36 6.34 0.48
C LYS A 145 6.94 5.43 1.57
N ASN A 146 6.56 4.15 1.58
CA ASN A 146 7.17 3.12 2.42
C ASN A 146 7.70 1.95 1.54
N GLY A 147 8.21 0.89 2.14
CA GLY A 147 8.70 -0.31 1.46
C GLY A 147 7.67 -0.94 0.52
N PHE A 148 8.16 -1.62 -0.52
CA PHE A 148 7.37 -2.51 -1.38
C PHE A 148 6.08 -1.90 -1.95
N GLY A 149 6.15 -0.67 -2.44
CA GLY A 149 4.99 0.00 -3.05
C GLY A 149 3.90 0.45 -2.06
N GLN A 150 4.11 0.24 -0.76
CA GLN A 150 3.19 0.64 0.30
C GLN A 150 3.38 2.11 0.71
N TRP A 151 2.46 2.58 1.53
CA TRP A 151 2.32 3.97 1.95
C TRP A 151 2.01 4.08 3.43
N ASP A 152 2.75 4.92 4.14
CA ASP A 152 2.25 5.44 5.42
C ASP A 152 1.16 6.46 5.12
N THR A 153 0.12 6.49 5.93
CA THR A 153 -1.07 7.28 5.65
C THR A 153 -1.38 8.21 6.81
N ILE A 154 -1.70 9.46 6.49
CA ILE A 154 -2.37 10.39 7.39
C ILE A 154 -3.74 10.73 6.81
N THR A 155 -4.79 10.43 7.55
CA THR A 155 -6.16 10.80 7.19
C THR A 155 -6.60 11.99 8.03
N VAL A 156 -7.03 13.06 7.36
CA VAL A 156 -7.54 14.28 7.99
C VAL A 156 -9.02 14.41 7.72
N LYS A 157 -9.85 14.34 8.77
CA LYS A 157 -11.30 14.50 8.70
C LYS A 157 -11.70 15.83 9.33
N LYS A 158 -12.52 16.63 8.65
CA LYS A 158 -13.08 17.86 9.21
C LYS A 158 -14.27 17.51 10.11
N LEU A 159 -14.17 17.83 11.39
CA LEU A 159 -15.28 17.79 12.34
C LEU A 159 -15.95 19.18 12.43
N LYS A 160 -16.89 19.34 13.37
CA LYS A 160 -17.61 20.62 13.57
C LYS A 160 -16.66 21.77 13.93
N ASN A 161 -15.74 21.55 14.86
CA ASN A 161 -14.88 22.58 15.45
C ASN A 161 -13.37 22.26 15.37
N ALA A 162 -13.00 21.10 14.83
CA ALA A 162 -11.62 20.63 14.74
C ALA A 162 -11.42 19.79 13.47
N TYR A 163 -10.16 19.48 13.17
CA TYR A 163 -9.75 18.37 12.32
C TYR A 163 -9.35 17.20 13.21
N GLN A 164 -9.87 16.02 12.92
CA GLN A 164 -9.37 14.75 13.44
C GLN A 164 -8.28 14.26 12.48
N ILE A 165 -7.11 13.91 13.01
CA ILE A 165 -5.94 13.48 12.24
C ILE A 165 -5.55 12.09 12.73
N GLU A 166 -5.59 11.11 11.84
CA GLU A 166 -5.27 9.71 12.09
C GLU A 166 -4.02 9.34 11.30
N PHE A 167 -2.99 8.82 11.97
CA PHE A 167 -1.79 8.26 11.35
C PHE A 167 -1.81 6.74 11.39
N GLU A 168 -1.44 6.11 10.27
CA GLU A 168 -1.15 4.68 10.15
C GLU A 168 0.19 4.51 9.43
N GLY A 169 1.15 3.93 10.14
CA GLY A 169 2.51 3.73 9.67
C GLY A 169 2.94 2.27 9.67
N TYR A 170 3.86 1.97 8.76
CA TYR A 170 4.38 0.63 8.54
C TYR A 170 5.90 0.63 8.66
N TYR A 171 6.46 -0.50 9.08
CA TYR A 171 7.86 -0.80 8.86
C TYR A 171 7.99 -2.21 8.32
N PHE A 172 8.52 -2.30 7.10
CA PHE A 172 8.76 -3.57 6.45
C PHE A 172 10.21 -3.99 6.65
N GLY A 173 10.42 -5.06 7.42
CA GLY A 173 11.73 -5.74 7.47
C GLY A 173 12.07 -6.43 6.15
N LEU A 174 13.25 -7.06 6.07
CA LEU A 174 13.76 -7.75 4.87
C LEU A 174 12.73 -8.72 4.25
N ARG A 175 11.94 -9.40 5.10
CA ARG A 175 10.91 -10.38 4.72
C ARG A 175 9.48 -9.85 4.83
N GLY A 176 9.32 -8.53 5.01
CA GLY A 176 8.08 -7.90 5.45
C GLY A 176 6.92 -7.97 4.46
N LEU A 177 7.18 -8.17 3.15
CA LEU A 177 6.07 -8.35 2.19
C LEU A 177 5.33 -9.67 2.42
N ILE A 178 6.03 -10.70 2.89
CA ILE A 178 5.47 -12.03 3.19
C ILE A 178 5.00 -12.12 4.64
N TYR A 179 5.86 -11.74 5.59
CA TYR A 179 5.56 -11.89 7.02
C TYR A 179 4.79 -10.73 7.65
N GLY A 180 4.56 -9.67 6.88
CA GLY A 180 3.90 -8.46 7.35
C GLY A 180 4.86 -7.45 7.97
N PRO A 181 4.42 -6.18 8.05
CA PRO A 181 5.18 -5.10 8.66
C PRO A 181 4.93 -5.01 10.17
N ASN A 182 5.83 -4.32 10.86
CA ASN A 182 5.48 -3.71 12.15
C ASN A 182 4.55 -2.52 11.91
N LEU A 183 3.65 -2.25 12.85
CA LEU A 183 2.61 -1.24 12.73
C LEU A 183 2.74 -0.16 13.80
N GLY A 184 2.32 1.05 13.47
CA GLY A 184 2.19 2.16 14.42
C GLY A 184 1.02 3.04 14.02
N SER A 185 0.36 3.63 15.01
CA SER A 185 -0.77 4.51 14.76
C SER A 185 -0.94 5.49 15.91
N PHE A 186 -1.44 6.68 15.60
CA PHE A 186 -1.90 7.63 16.60
C PHE A 186 -3.06 8.46 16.05
N GLU A 187 -3.74 9.13 16.97
CA GLU A 187 -4.81 10.07 16.65
C GLU A 187 -4.59 11.38 17.42
N VAL A 188 -4.83 12.51 16.75
CA VAL A 188 -4.75 13.84 17.36
C VAL A 188 -5.80 14.78 16.75
N GLU A 189 -6.30 15.71 17.55
CA GLU A 189 -7.18 16.78 17.07
C GLU A 189 -6.44 18.10 16.90
N MET A 190 -6.82 18.86 15.88
CA MET A 190 -6.29 20.20 15.59
C MET A 190 -7.44 21.18 15.38
N PRO A 191 -7.46 22.36 16.05
CA PRO A 191 -8.48 23.38 15.79
C PRO A 191 -8.55 23.82 14.31
N LEU A 192 -9.73 24.16 13.80
CA LEU A 192 -9.93 24.47 12.37
C LEU A 192 -9.11 25.67 11.86
N ASN A 193 -8.70 26.57 12.75
CA ASN A 193 -7.90 27.76 12.44
C ASN A 193 -6.38 27.52 12.54
N GLN A 194 -5.96 26.31 12.91
CA GLN A 194 -4.55 25.94 13.04
C GLN A 194 -4.06 25.15 11.81
N LYS A 195 -2.74 25.10 11.65
CA LYS A 195 -2.02 24.31 10.64
C LYS A 195 -0.90 23.47 11.24
N HIS A 196 -0.88 23.38 12.56
CA HIS A 196 0.10 22.65 13.33
C HIS A 196 -0.62 21.89 14.43
N ALA A 197 -0.27 20.63 14.61
CA ALA A 197 -0.76 19.76 15.66
C ALA A 197 0.43 19.05 16.30
N VAL A 198 0.32 18.76 17.59
CA VAL A 198 1.35 18.04 18.33
C VAL A 198 0.70 16.85 19.02
N TYR A 199 1.17 15.66 18.72
CA TYR A 199 0.82 14.44 19.44
C TYR A 199 1.87 14.16 20.50
N HIS A 200 1.43 13.70 21.67
CA HIS A 200 2.30 13.33 22.78
C HIS A 200 1.95 11.93 23.27
N TYR A 201 2.99 11.12 23.48
CA TYR A 201 2.89 9.81 24.11
C TYR A 201 4.13 9.59 24.98
N GLU A 202 3.96 9.47 26.29
CA GLU A 202 5.08 9.43 27.25
C GLU A 202 6.09 10.58 27.01
N ASP A 203 7.34 10.25 26.67
CA ASP A 203 8.43 11.20 26.38
C ASP A 203 8.61 11.46 24.88
N CYS A 204 7.74 10.91 24.03
CA CYS A 204 7.68 11.16 22.60
C CYS A 204 6.76 12.34 22.25
N GLN A 205 7.22 13.16 21.31
CA GLN A 205 6.46 14.23 20.69
C GLN A 205 6.48 14.07 19.16
N ILE A 206 5.32 14.21 18.51
CA ILE A 206 5.20 14.20 17.05
C ILE A 206 4.56 15.51 16.61
N ASP A 207 5.32 16.32 15.87
CA ASP A 207 4.87 17.58 15.28
C ASP A 207 4.35 17.34 13.87
N LEU A 208 3.13 17.79 13.59
CA LEU A 208 2.50 17.72 12.27
C LEU A 208 2.28 19.14 11.73
N THR A 209 3.00 19.51 10.67
CA THR A 209 2.90 20.85 10.06
C THR A 209 2.30 20.78 8.65
N PHE A 210 1.13 21.39 8.46
CA PHE A 210 0.50 21.51 7.13
C PHE A 210 1.19 22.58 6.30
N ALA A 211 1.70 22.18 5.14
CA ALA A 211 2.44 23.02 4.20
C ALA A 211 1.92 22.87 2.77
N SER A 212 2.41 23.71 1.86
CA SER A 212 2.16 23.60 0.42
C SER A 212 3.45 23.77 -0.35
N HIS A 213 3.75 22.84 -1.24
CA HIS A 213 4.92 22.88 -2.11
C HIS A 213 4.51 23.16 -3.57
N PRO A 214 5.16 24.08 -4.31
CA PRO A 214 4.72 24.48 -5.65
C PRO A 214 4.60 23.33 -6.67
N GLN A 215 5.41 22.29 -6.52
CA GLN A 215 5.45 21.15 -7.44
C GLN A 215 4.81 19.87 -6.87
N GLN A 216 4.61 19.78 -5.56
CA GLN A 216 4.14 18.55 -4.89
C GLN A 216 2.75 18.71 -4.26
N GLY A 217 2.38 19.94 -3.91
CA GLY A 217 1.05 20.30 -3.46
C GLY A 217 0.94 20.41 -1.97
N GLN A 218 -0.30 20.29 -1.49
CA GLN A 218 -0.54 20.28 -0.07
C GLN A 218 0.09 19.04 0.54
N GLN A 219 0.81 19.24 1.65
CA GLN A 219 1.55 18.20 2.32
C GLN A 219 1.52 18.40 3.83
N ILE A 220 1.85 17.34 4.56
CA ILE A 220 2.11 17.40 6.00
C ILE A 220 3.56 17.03 6.20
N VAL A 221 4.33 17.90 6.84
CA VAL A 221 5.68 17.59 7.31
C VAL A 221 5.54 17.10 8.74
N VAL A 222 6.02 15.89 9.00
CA VAL A 222 5.97 15.25 10.31
C VAL A 222 7.38 15.10 10.85
N GLU A 223 7.59 15.61 12.06
CA GLU A 223 8.84 15.51 12.79
C GLU A 223 8.60 14.78 14.11
N GLU A 224 9.32 13.69 14.32
CA GLU A 224 9.21 12.87 15.51
C GLU A 224 10.43 13.10 16.41
N GLN A 225 10.17 13.53 17.63
CA GLN A 225 11.17 13.73 18.66
C GLN A 225 11.00 12.60 19.68
N GLN A 226 11.89 11.61 19.59
CA GLN A 226 11.91 10.49 20.53
C GLN A 226 12.99 10.71 21.59
N ASN A 227 12.66 10.36 22.83
CA ASN A 227 13.62 10.15 23.89
C ASN A 227 13.80 8.64 24.14
N THR A 228 13.58 8.17 25.37
CA THR A 228 13.91 6.81 25.79
C THR A 228 12.84 5.77 25.50
N SER A 229 11.55 6.12 25.51
CA SER A 229 10.45 5.14 25.44
C SER A 229 9.92 4.84 24.03
N GLY A 230 10.30 5.64 23.03
CA GLY A 230 9.67 5.60 21.70
C GLY A 230 8.19 6.04 21.74
N CYS A 231 7.51 6.06 20.60
CA CYS A 231 6.15 6.59 20.49
C CYS A 231 5.03 5.53 20.66
N GLY A 232 5.34 4.39 21.27
CA GLY A 232 4.41 3.27 21.41
C GLY A 232 4.13 2.50 20.10
N PHE A 233 4.90 2.75 19.04
CA PHE A 233 4.79 2.02 17.78
C PHE A 233 5.54 0.68 17.81
N GLY A 234 5.21 -0.20 16.87
CA GLY A 234 6.00 -1.39 16.60
C GLY A 234 7.45 -1.05 16.23
N HIS A 235 8.35 -2.01 16.43
CA HIS A 235 9.78 -1.81 16.25
C HIS A 235 10.13 -1.20 14.87
N ASN A 236 10.97 -0.16 14.86
CA ASN A 236 11.40 0.62 13.68
C ASN A 236 10.30 1.39 12.92
N VAL A 237 9.06 1.42 13.42
CA VAL A 237 8.03 2.29 12.84
C VAL A 237 8.30 3.73 13.28
N SER A 238 8.24 4.65 12.33
CA SER A 238 8.35 6.10 12.56
C SER A 238 7.28 6.83 11.77
N ALA A 239 6.77 7.92 12.32
CA ALA A 239 5.85 8.83 11.64
C ALA A 239 6.57 9.91 10.84
N SER A 240 7.88 10.08 11.02
CA SER A 240 8.66 11.14 10.38
C SER A 240 8.59 11.10 8.85
N GLY A 241 8.41 12.26 8.23
CA GLY A 241 8.46 12.38 6.78
C GLY A 241 7.55 13.45 6.20
N THR A 242 7.50 13.49 4.87
CA THR A 242 6.62 14.40 4.12
C THR A 242 5.51 13.60 3.46
N TYR A 243 4.27 13.87 3.87
CA TYR A 243 3.07 13.19 3.40
C TYR A 243 2.38 14.05 2.35
N LEU A 244 2.24 13.54 1.13
CA LEU A 244 1.62 14.24 0.01
C LEU A 244 0.12 14.00 0.00
N LYS A 245 -0.69 15.06 -0.15
CA LYS A 245 -2.14 14.90 -0.31
C LYS A 245 -2.45 14.15 -1.60
N VAL A 246 -3.16 13.03 -1.51
CA VAL A 246 -3.54 12.18 -2.65
C VAL A 246 -5.03 12.15 -2.91
N GLU A 247 -5.85 12.53 -1.94
CA GLU A 247 -7.31 12.59 -2.08
C GLU A 247 -7.87 13.83 -1.36
N ALA A 248 -8.88 14.46 -1.97
CA ALA A 248 -9.74 15.41 -1.28
C ALA A 248 -10.91 14.62 -0.69
N LYS A 249 -11.17 14.78 0.61
CA LYS A 249 -12.40 14.30 1.26
C LYS A 249 -13.28 15.50 1.60
#